data_AF-A0AAD4ML64-F1
#
_entry.id   AF-A0AAD4ML64-F1
#
_cell.length_a   1.000
_cell.length_b   1.000
_cell.length_c   1.000
_cell.angle_alpha   90.00
_cell.angle_beta   90.00
_cell.angle_gamma   90.00
#
_symmetry.space_group_name_H-M   'P 1'
#
loop_
_entity.id
_entity.type
_entity.pdbx_description
1 polymer ?
#
loop_
_entity_poly.entity_id
_entity_poly.type
_entity_poly.pdbx_seq_one_letter_code
_entity_poly.pdbx_strand_id
1 'polypeptide(L)'
;MDSRAEFRISNAASGQFDIREDEEQFVKCVECLELLISAGYFRAKIQGLGAFDKIVGGMVWCISMCAQRVDVDLLYSENSTIGQKIALTERIVEVLPKLKCPHTIEPHQIQGLDCIHIFPVLQWLVKEANEVKKLRGDEQENFAVYQFGQENWKVENDVCSFVMIRDLVN
;
A
#
# COMPACT_ATOMS: atom_id res chain seq x y z
N MET A 1 70.98 -7.60 23.69
CA MET A 1 69.88 -8.51 23.34
C MET A 1 68.60 -7.81 23.74
N ASP A 2 68.12 -6.96 22.84
CA ASP A 2 66.98 -6.07 23.04
C ASP A 2 65.84 -6.60 22.17
N SER A 3 64.81 -7.15 22.81
CA SER A 3 63.64 -7.72 22.14
C SER A 3 62.40 -7.55 23.02
N ARG A 4 61.81 -6.37 23.01
CA ARG A 4 60.40 -6.21 23.35
C ARG A 4 59.77 -5.21 22.38
N ALA A 5 59.36 -5.73 21.22
CA ALA A 5 58.58 -4.98 20.26
C ALA A 5 57.22 -4.61 20.89
N GLU A 6 56.98 -3.32 21.08
CA GLU A 6 55.66 -2.77 21.39
C GLU A 6 54.75 -2.91 20.16
N PHE A 7 53.85 -3.89 20.17
CA PHE A 7 52.77 -3.94 19.21
C PHE A 7 51.63 -3.04 19.71
N ARG A 8 51.64 -1.79 19.24
CA ARG A 8 50.53 -0.85 19.37
C ARG A 8 49.34 -1.37 18.57
N ILE A 9 48.34 -1.93 19.25
CA ILE A 9 47.02 -2.14 18.66
C ILE A 9 46.31 -0.79 18.64
N SER A 10 46.34 -0.13 17.48
CA SER A 10 45.57 1.07 17.18
C SER A 10 44.07 0.72 17.12
N ASN A 11 43.28 1.42 17.92
CA ASN A 11 41.81 1.43 17.88
C ASN A 11 41.32 1.67 16.44
N ALA A 12 40.68 0.65 15.85
CA ALA A 12 39.74 0.84 14.75
C ALA A 12 38.35 0.90 15.37
N ALA A 13 37.70 2.05 15.24
CA ALA A 13 36.34 2.30 15.68
C ALA A 13 35.40 1.19 15.19
N SER A 14 34.96 0.35 16.11
CA SER A 14 33.74 -0.43 15.96
C SER A 14 32.61 0.57 15.78
N GLY A 15 32.18 0.78 14.54
CA GLY A 15 30.95 1.51 14.25
C GLY A 15 29.82 0.86 15.03
N GLN A 16 29.36 1.54 16.07
CA GLN A 16 28.01 1.38 16.60
C GLN A 16 27.06 1.79 15.47
N PHE A 17 26.80 0.87 14.54
CA PHE A 17 25.59 0.94 13.74
C PHE A 17 24.44 0.56 14.67
N ASP A 18 23.49 1.47 14.80
CA ASP A 18 22.50 1.50 15.87
C ASP A 18 21.44 0.42 15.65
N ILE A 19 21.61 -0.72 16.33
CA ILE A 19 20.71 -1.89 16.30
C ILE A 19 19.24 -1.48 16.53
N ARG A 20 18.99 -0.34 17.19
CA ARG A 20 17.66 0.20 17.46
C ARG A 20 16.97 0.77 16.23
N GLU A 21 17.69 1.42 15.33
CA GLU A 21 17.11 2.00 14.10
C GLU A 21 16.59 0.90 13.17
N ASP A 22 17.31 -0.21 13.05
CA ASP A 22 16.89 -1.38 12.27
C ASP A 22 15.63 -2.07 12.85
N GLU A 23 15.48 -2.09 14.18
CA GLU A 23 14.32 -2.67 14.84
C GLU A 23 13.06 -1.82 14.63
N GLU A 24 13.16 -0.49 14.78
CA GLU A 24 12.06 0.43 14.51
C GLU A 24 11.62 0.36 13.04
N GLN A 25 12.58 0.32 12.13
CA GLN A 25 12.33 0.18 10.71
C GLN A 25 11.52 -1.09 10.39
N PHE A 26 11.93 -2.22 10.97
CA PHE A 26 11.24 -3.49 10.79
C PHE A 26 9.82 -3.44 11.32
N VAL A 27 9.61 -2.89 12.52
CA VAL A 27 8.28 -2.71 13.11
C VAL A 27 7.40 -1.87 12.19
N LYS A 28 7.90 -0.75 11.66
CA LYS A 28 7.16 0.09 10.72
C LYS A 28 6.85 -0.60 9.40
N CYS A 29 7.75 -1.44 8.90
CA CYS A 29 7.46 -2.23 7.70
C CYS A 29 6.33 -3.23 7.95
N VAL A 30 6.30 -3.90 9.12
CA VAL A 30 5.21 -4.81 9.49
C VAL A 30 3.89 -4.07 9.61
N GLU A 31 3.87 -2.93 10.30
CA GLU A 31 2.68 -2.08 10.44
C GLU A 31 2.14 -1.61 9.06
N CYS A 32 3.03 -1.25 8.13
CA CYS A 32 2.65 -0.90 6.75
C CYS A 32 1.90 -2.06 6.07
N LEU A 33 2.39 -3.29 6.20
CA LEU A 33 1.78 -4.47 5.58
C LEU A 33 0.43 -4.80 6.22
N GLU A 34 0.33 -4.72 7.55
CA GLU A 34 -0.93 -4.95 8.29
C GLU A 34 -2.00 -3.92 7.91
N LEU A 35 -1.60 -2.66 7.73
CA LEU A 35 -2.49 -1.59 7.31
C LEU A 35 -3.04 -1.84 5.91
N LEU A 36 -2.19 -2.25 4.97
CA LEU A 36 -2.59 -2.64 3.62
C LEU A 36 -3.54 -3.83 3.62
N ILE A 37 -3.26 -4.85 4.42
CA ILE A 37 -4.12 -6.03 4.56
C ILE A 37 -5.50 -5.63 5.08
N SER A 38 -5.53 -4.78 6.12
CA SER A 38 -6.77 -4.28 6.73
C SER A 38 -7.59 -3.45 5.75
N ALA A 39 -6.93 -2.72 4.85
CA ALA A 39 -7.56 -2.00 3.76
C ALA A 39 -8.12 -2.92 2.65
N GLY A 40 -7.75 -4.21 2.63
CA GLY A 40 -8.17 -5.19 1.63
C GLY A 40 -7.14 -5.48 0.52
N TYR A 41 -5.89 -5.03 0.67
CA TYR A 41 -4.79 -5.39 -0.23
C TYR A 41 -4.11 -6.68 0.24
N PHE A 42 -4.69 -7.83 -0.12
CA PHE A 42 -4.22 -9.13 0.36
C PHE A 42 -2.89 -9.61 -0.25
N ARG A 43 -2.43 -9.00 -1.35
CA ARG A 43 -1.11 -9.30 -1.94
C ARG A 43 0.05 -9.09 -0.96
N ALA A 44 -0.13 -8.22 0.04
CA ALA A 44 0.83 -8.05 1.14
C ALA A 44 1.11 -9.35 1.94
N LYS A 45 0.18 -10.33 1.94
CA LYS A 45 0.35 -11.63 2.63
C LYS A 45 1.15 -12.68 1.84
N ILE A 46 1.36 -12.47 0.55
CA ILE A 46 2.01 -13.48 -0.32
C ILE A 46 3.41 -13.79 0.20
N GLN A 47 3.67 -15.08 0.45
CA GLN A 47 4.98 -15.56 0.84
C GLN A 47 5.88 -15.62 -0.40
N GLY A 48 7.13 -15.19 -0.27
CA GLY A 48 8.08 -15.10 -1.40
C GLY A 48 8.03 -13.81 -2.20
N LEU A 49 7.05 -12.91 -1.95
CA LEU A 49 7.05 -11.57 -2.51
C LEU A 49 7.89 -10.63 -1.64
N GLY A 50 8.78 -9.85 -2.25
CA GLY A 50 9.67 -8.92 -1.55
C GLY A 50 8.90 -7.80 -0.82
N ALA A 51 9.49 -7.25 0.25
CA ALA A 51 8.88 -6.15 1.00
C ALA A 51 8.62 -4.91 0.12
N PHE A 52 9.56 -4.58 -0.78
CA PHE A 52 9.40 -3.53 -1.78
C PHE A 52 8.16 -3.75 -2.64
N ASP A 53 8.04 -4.94 -3.22
CA ASP A 53 6.96 -5.29 -4.13
C ASP A 53 5.58 -5.25 -3.44
N LYS A 54 5.52 -5.64 -2.16
CA LYS A 54 4.32 -5.55 -1.33
C LYS A 54 3.93 -4.11 -1.03
N ILE A 55 4.88 -3.30 -0.57
CA ILE A 55 4.62 -1.91 -0.16
C ILE A 55 4.30 -1.05 -1.39
N VAL A 56 5.16 -1.06 -2.41
CA VAL A 56 4.97 -0.27 -3.64
C VAL A 56 3.71 -0.69 -4.38
N GLY A 57 3.46 -2.01 -4.50
CA GLY A 57 2.21 -2.51 -5.06
C GLY A 57 0.98 -2.04 -4.27
N GLY A 58 1.08 -1.98 -2.93
CA GLY A 58 0.04 -1.46 -2.05
C GLY A 58 -0.20 0.05 -2.22
N MET A 59 0.86 0.84 -2.35
CA MET A 59 0.77 2.29 -2.63
C MET A 59 0.09 2.55 -3.97
N VAL A 60 0.53 1.86 -5.03
CA VAL A 60 -0.06 1.93 -6.37
C VAL A 60 -1.54 1.54 -6.33
N TRP A 61 -1.88 0.49 -5.60
CA TRP A 61 -3.27 0.07 -5.42
C TRP A 61 -4.12 1.12 -4.69
N CYS A 62 -3.60 1.79 -3.65
CA CYS A 62 -4.33 2.87 -2.99
C CYS A 62 -4.55 4.07 -3.93
N ILE A 63 -3.53 4.43 -4.71
CA ILE A 63 -3.61 5.51 -5.69
C ILE A 63 -4.64 5.18 -6.77
N SER A 64 -4.66 3.95 -7.29
CA SER A 64 -5.60 3.54 -8.34
C SER A 64 -7.06 3.54 -7.87
N MET A 65 -7.32 3.26 -6.58
CA MET A 65 -8.66 3.45 -6.00
C MET A 65 -9.10 4.92 -6.08
N CYS A 66 -8.16 5.84 -5.93
CA CYS A 66 -8.40 7.29 -6.01
C CYS A 66 -8.34 7.85 -7.45
N ALA A 67 -8.17 7.01 -8.48
CA ALA A 67 -7.89 7.44 -9.86
C ALA A 67 -8.96 8.36 -10.50
N GLN A 68 -10.22 8.32 -10.05
CA GLN A 68 -11.22 9.30 -10.51
C GLN A 68 -10.84 10.76 -10.18
N ARG A 69 -9.91 10.97 -9.23
CA ARG A 69 -9.42 12.29 -8.85
C ARG A 69 -8.20 12.73 -9.66
N VAL A 70 -7.48 11.80 -10.30
CA VAL A 70 -6.20 12.07 -10.97
C VAL A 70 -6.01 11.14 -12.17
N ASP A 71 -5.81 11.72 -13.37
CA ASP A 71 -5.52 10.99 -14.62
C ASP A 71 -4.09 10.43 -14.63
N VAL A 72 -3.86 9.34 -13.90
CA VAL A 72 -2.56 8.69 -13.77
C VAL A 72 -2.75 7.17 -13.84
N ASP A 73 -2.13 6.57 -14.85
CA ASP A 73 -1.98 5.12 -14.95
C ASP A 73 -0.66 4.67 -14.30
N LEU A 74 -0.74 4.18 -13.06
CA LEU A 74 0.37 3.52 -12.38
C LEU A 74 0.24 2.01 -12.58
N LEU A 75 1.07 1.47 -13.47
CA LEU A 75 1.18 0.03 -13.69
C LEU A 75 2.34 -0.53 -12.88
N TYR A 76 2.03 -1.46 -11.99
CA TYR A 76 3.01 -2.21 -11.22
C TYR A 76 3.10 -3.66 -11.73
N SER A 77 4.33 -4.13 -11.92
CA SER A 77 4.64 -5.53 -12.28
C SER A 77 5.86 -6.01 -11.50
N GLU A 78 5.76 -7.21 -10.93
CA GLU A 78 6.83 -7.83 -10.13
C GLU A 78 8.08 -8.13 -10.96
N ASN A 79 7.90 -8.43 -12.25
CA ASN A 79 8.96 -8.72 -13.23
C ASN A 79 9.56 -7.45 -13.87
N SER A 80 9.29 -6.27 -13.32
CA SER A 80 9.83 -5.02 -13.82
C SER A 80 11.34 -4.95 -13.63
N THR A 81 12.04 -4.40 -14.62
CA THR A 81 13.47 -4.08 -14.51
C THR A 81 13.72 -3.09 -13.38
N ILE A 82 14.95 -3.06 -12.86
CA ILE A 82 15.33 -2.13 -11.78
C ILE A 82 15.04 -0.66 -12.16
N GLY A 83 15.31 -0.27 -13.41
CA GLY A 83 15.01 1.08 -13.91
C GLY A 83 13.52 1.39 -13.95
N GLN A 84 12.67 0.40 -14.24
CA GLN A 84 11.22 0.57 -14.19
C GLN A 84 10.71 0.70 -12.75
N LYS A 85 11.28 -0.05 -11.79
CA LYS A 85 10.94 0.08 -10.37
C LYS A 85 11.33 1.48 -9.84
N ILE A 86 12.51 1.97 -10.22
CA ILE A 86 12.96 3.34 -9.92
C ILE A 86 12.00 4.38 -10.50
N ALA A 87 11.72 4.32 -11.81
CA ALA A 87 10.81 5.25 -12.46
C ALA A 87 9.39 5.21 -11.86
N LEU A 88 8.93 4.04 -11.40
CA LEU A 88 7.66 3.92 -10.70
C LEU A 88 7.66 4.68 -9.38
N THR A 89 8.74 4.61 -8.59
CA THR A 89 8.83 5.37 -7.33
C THR A 89 8.80 6.88 -7.55
N GLU A 90 9.45 7.37 -8.61
CA GLU A 90 9.41 8.79 -8.99
C GLU A 90 7.98 9.22 -9.33
N ARG A 91 7.28 8.43 -10.16
CA ARG A 91 5.88 8.70 -10.51
C ARG A 91 4.97 8.68 -9.29
N ILE A 92 5.17 7.78 -8.32
CA ILE A 92 4.40 7.79 -7.08
C ILE A 92 4.56 9.13 -6.37
N VAL A 93 5.80 9.61 -6.19
CA VAL A 93 6.09 10.89 -5.54
C VAL A 93 5.45 12.07 -6.28
N GLU A 94 5.47 12.07 -7.61
CA GLU A 94 4.83 13.11 -8.43
C GLU A 94 3.30 13.16 -8.30
N VAL A 95 2.67 12.04 -7.94
CA VAL A 95 1.20 11.89 -7.87
C VAL A 95 0.65 12.28 -6.50
N LEU A 96 1.42 12.09 -5.43
CA LEU A 96 1.00 12.40 -4.06
C LEU A 96 0.50 13.85 -3.90
N PRO A 97 1.17 14.90 -4.44
CA PRO A 97 0.66 16.27 -4.38
C PRO A 97 -0.66 16.46 -5.14
N LYS A 98 -0.86 15.77 -6.26
CA LYS A 98 -2.10 15.83 -7.06
C LYS A 98 -3.28 15.26 -6.29
N LEU A 99 -3.04 14.25 -5.46
CA LEU A 99 -4.01 13.69 -4.53
C LEU A 99 -4.18 14.53 -3.24
N LYS A 100 -3.41 15.60 -3.07
CA LYS A 100 -3.37 16.46 -1.86
C LYS A 100 -2.84 15.74 -0.62
N CYS A 101 -1.89 14.83 -0.79
CA CYS A 101 -1.20 14.21 0.34
C CYS A 101 -0.40 15.27 1.11
N PRO A 102 -0.53 15.37 2.45
CA PRO A 102 0.19 16.35 3.26
C PRO A 102 1.63 15.89 3.60
N HIS A 103 1.97 14.63 3.34
CA HIS A 103 3.26 14.06 3.68
C HIS A 103 4.21 14.11 2.48
N THR A 104 5.45 14.52 2.73
CA THR A 104 6.51 14.55 1.71
C THR A 104 7.34 13.28 1.82
N ILE A 105 7.69 12.70 0.68
CA ILE A 105 8.56 11.52 0.58
C ILE A 105 9.37 11.60 -0.70
N GLU A 106 10.63 11.19 -0.64
CA GLU A 106 11.53 11.18 -1.79
C GLU A 106 11.63 9.78 -2.42
N PRO A 107 11.95 9.67 -3.73
CA PRO A 107 11.99 8.37 -4.41
C PRO A 107 12.98 7.38 -3.77
N HIS A 108 14.13 7.87 -3.29
CA HIS A 108 15.14 7.02 -2.65
C HIS A 108 14.65 6.42 -1.33
N GLN A 109 13.75 7.09 -0.61
CA GLN A 109 13.14 6.57 0.61
C GLN A 109 12.23 5.38 0.28
N ILE A 110 11.49 5.44 -0.82
CA ILE A 110 10.66 4.31 -1.27
C ILE A 110 11.55 3.16 -1.77
N GLN A 111 12.62 3.46 -2.53
CA GLN A 111 13.58 2.48 -3.04
C GLN A 111 14.36 1.78 -1.93
N GLY A 112 14.79 2.53 -0.92
CA GLY A 112 15.52 2.05 0.26
C GLY A 112 14.62 1.39 1.30
N LEU A 113 13.31 1.30 1.06
CA LEU A 113 12.32 0.82 2.03
C LEU A 113 12.41 1.53 3.37
N ASP A 114 12.45 2.86 3.32
CA ASP A 114 12.39 3.76 4.47
C ASP A 114 11.00 3.74 5.13
N CYS A 115 10.65 2.63 5.79
CA CYS A 115 9.33 2.38 6.35
C CYS A 115 8.90 3.42 7.38
N ILE A 116 9.82 4.08 8.09
CA ILE A 116 9.52 5.20 8.98
C ILE A 116 8.86 6.36 8.21
N HIS A 117 9.41 6.72 7.05
CA HIS A 117 8.87 7.80 6.22
C HIS A 117 7.74 7.35 5.28
N ILE A 118 7.74 6.09 4.85
CA ILE A 118 6.66 5.49 4.04
C ILE A 118 5.38 5.38 4.85
N PHE A 119 5.46 5.00 6.13
CA PHE A 119 4.29 4.74 6.97
C PHE A 119 3.25 5.87 6.98
N PRO A 120 3.57 7.16 7.26
CA PRO A 120 2.59 8.23 7.27
C PRO A 120 1.93 8.46 5.89
N VAL A 121 2.70 8.32 4.81
CA VAL A 121 2.18 8.41 3.44
C VAL A 121 1.18 7.27 3.17
N LEU A 122 1.55 6.05 3.54
CA LEU A 122 0.72 4.87 3.36
C LEU A 122 -0.55 4.93 4.21
N GLN A 123 -0.46 5.42 5.43
CA GLN A 123 -1.59 5.62 6.32
C GLN A 123 -2.60 6.59 5.73
N TRP A 124 -2.13 7.70 5.19
CA TRP A 124 -2.98 8.65 4.50
C TRP A 124 -3.61 8.05 3.23
N LEU A 125 -2.83 7.35 2.40
CA LEU A 125 -3.31 6.69 1.19
C LEU A 125 -4.41 5.65 1.48
N VAL A 126 -4.23 4.83 2.51
CA VAL A 126 -5.22 3.82 2.93
C VAL A 126 -6.50 4.49 3.40
N LYS A 127 -6.40 5.59 4.15
CA LYS A 127 -7.57 6.38 4.56
C LYS A 127 -8.35 6.86 3.35
N GLU A 128 -7.69 7.52 2.39
CA GLU A 128 -8.35 8.02 1.17
C GLU A 128 -8.96 6.89 0.34
N ALA A 129 -8.26 5.76 0.20
CA ALA A 129 -8.78 4.60 -0.52
C ALA A 129 -10.05 4.05 0.14
N ASN A 130 -10.12 4.00 1.47
CA ASN A 130 -11.30 3.54 2.20
C ASN A 130 -12.48 4.51 2.07
N GLU A 131 -12.24 5.82 2.11
CA GLU A 131 -13.29 6.82 1.87
C GLU A 131 -13.89 6.68 0.46
N VAL A 132 -13.04 6.49 -0.56
CA VAL A 132 -13.53 6.27 -1.93
C VAL A 132 -14.32 4.95 -2.05
N LYS A 133 -13.89 3.88 -1.37
CA LYS A 133 -14.64 2.62 -1.33
C LYS A 133 -16.01 2.79 -0.69
N LYS A 134 -16.10 3.53 0.41
CA LYS A 134 -17.37 3.82 1.08
C LYS A 134 -18.31 4.58 0.16
N LEU A 135 -17.84 5.68 -0.45
CA LEU A 135 -18.64 6.47 -1.39
C LEU A 135 -19.15 5.61 -2.56
N ARG A 136 -18.31 4.75 -3.14
CA ARG A 136 -18.73 3.84 -4.22
C ARG A 136 -19.72 2.79 -3.75
N GLY A 137 -19.56 2.27 -2.53
CA GLY A 137 -20.52 1.34 -1.92
C GLY A 137 -21.89 2.00 -1.75
N ASP A 138 -21.91 3.21 -1.21
CA ASP A 138 -23.14 4.00 -1.01
C ASP A 138 -23.80 4.32 -2.36
N GLU A 139 -23.02 4.70 -3.39
CA GLU A 139 -23.52 4.93 -4.75
C GLU A 139 -24.13 3.66 -5.37
N GLN A 140 -23.48 2.51 -5.22
CA GLN A 140 -23.96 1.23 -5.71
C GLN A 140 -25.25 0.81 -5.01
N GLU A 141 -25.32 0.97 -3.69
CA GLU A 141 -26.53 0.68 -2.91
C GLU A 141 -27.69 1.60 -3.33
N ASN A 142 -27.45 2.90 -3.41
CA ASN A 142 -28.45 3.87 -3.84
C ASN A 142 -28.94 3.58 -5.27
N PHE A 143 -28.03 3.23 -6.18
CA PHE A 143 -28.39 2.84 -7.54
C PHE A 143 -29.21 1.56 -7.56
N ALA A 144 -28.83 0.54 -6.78
CA ALA A 144 -29.59 -0.71 -6.67
C ALA A 144 -31.01 -0.46 -6.10
N VAL A 145 -31.14 0.33 -5.03
CA VAL A 145 -32.44 0.73 -4.46
C VAL A 145 -33.27 1.49 -5.48
N TYR A 146 -32.67 2.42 -6.24
CA TYR A 146 -33.40 3.16 -7.27
C TYR A 146 -33.89 2.28 -8.41
N GLN A 147 -33.05 1.36 -8.91
CA GLN A 147 -33.38 0.47 -10.03
C GLN A 147 -34.40 -0.59 -9.63
N PHE A 148 -34.15 -1.27 -8.50
CA PHE A 148 -34.97 -2.41 -8.07
C PHE A 148 -36.10 -2.03 -7.11
N GLY A 149 -36.15 -0.79 -6.62
CA GLY A 149 -37.27 -0.28 -5.82
C GLY A 149 -38.45 0.22 -6.66
N GLN A 150 -38.27 0.42 -7.96
CA GLN A 150 -39.35 0.74 -8.90
C GLN A 150 -40.05 -0.49 -9.45
N GLU A 151 -39.34 -1.61 -9.55
CA GLU A 151 -39.93 -2.93 -9.74
C GLU A 151 -40.29 -3.48 -8.35
N ASN A 152 -41.36 -4.27 -8.23
CA ASN A 152 -41.87 -4.75 -6.94
C ASN A 152 -41.00 -5.89 -6.37
N TRP A 153 -39.67 -5.71 -6.37
CA TRP A 153 -38.67 -6.71 -6.01
C TRP A 153 -38.51 -6.78 -4.49
N LYS A 154 -38.86 -7.92 -3.90
CA LYS A 154 -38.58 -8.19 -2.48
C LYS A 154 -37.25 -8.91 -2.37
N VAL A 155 -36.28 -8.28 -1.72
CA VAL A 155 -35.08 -8.98 -1.24
C VAL A 155 -35.51 -9.81 -0.04
N GLU A 156 -35.74 -11.11 -0.26
CA GLU A 156 -35.96 -12.04 0.85
C GLU A 156 -34.61 -12.28 1.53
N ASN A 157 -34.52 -11.88 2.80
CA ASN A 157 -33.33 -12.08 3.62
C ASN A 157 -33.21 -13.58 3.96
N ASP A 158 -32.70 -14.38 3.03
CA ASP A 158 -32.19 -15.70 3.36
C ASP A 158 -30.98 -16.07 2.48
N VAL A 159 -29.85 -16.18 3.17
CA VAL A 159 -28.63 -16.95 2.84
C VAL A 159 -28.22 -17.12 1.37
N CYS A 160 -27.15 -16.41 1.01
CA CYS A 160 -26.04 -16.89 0.16
C CYS A 160 -26.44 -17.83 -1.00
N SER A 161 -27.21 -17.33 -1.97
CA SER A 161 -27.34 -17.94 -3.29
C SER A 161 -27.90 -16.89 -4.27
N PHE A 162 -27.04 -16.39 -5.16
CA PHE A 162 -27.47 -15.58 -6.30
C PHE A 162 -28.21 -16.50 -7.28
N VAL A 163 -29.50 -16.73 -7.03
CA VAL A 163 -30.39 -17.40 -7.99
C VAL A 163 -31.53 -16.44 -8.28
N MET A 164 -31.41 -15.76 -9.42
CA MET A 164 -32.44 -14.89 -9.98
C MET A 164 -33.55 -15.77 -10.58
N ILE A 165 -34.59 -16.08 -9.80
CA ILE A 165 -35.81 -16.69 -10.35
C ILE A 165 -36.72 -15.56 -10.81
N ARG A 166 -36.99 -15.53 -12.12
CA ARG A 166 -38.02 -14.67 -12.72
C ARG A 166 -39.37 -15.35 -12.49
N ASP A 167 -40.14 -14.86 -11.53
CA ASP A 167 -41.56 -15.21 -11.43
C ASP A 167 -42.31 -14.57 -12.61
N LEU A 168 -42.56 -15.39 -13.63
CA LEU A 168 -43.54 -15.12 -14.67
C LEU A 168 -44.93 -15.43 -14.10
N VAL A 169 -45.66 -14.39 -13.66
CA VAL A 169 -47.10 -14.49 -13.45
C VAL A 169 -47.82 -13.41 -14.27
N ASN A 170 -48.58 -13.93 -15.24
CA ASN A 170 -49.51 -13.34 -16.22
C ASN A 170 -48.93 -12.48 -17.35
#